data_AF-A0A076H3E3-F1
#
_entry.id   AF-A0A076H3E3-F1
#
_cell.length_a   1.000
_cell.length_b   1.000
_cell.length_c   1.000
_cell.angle_alpha   90.00
_cell.angle_beta   90.00
_cell.angle_gamma   90.00
#
_symmetry.space_group_name_H-M   'P 1'
#
loop_
_entity.id
_entity.type
_entity.pdbx_description
1 polymer ?
#
loop_
_entity_poly.entity_id
_entity_poly.type
_entity_poly.pdbx_seq_one_letter_code
_entity_poly.pdbx_strand_id
1 'polypeptide(L)'
;MQFSKYQGLGNDFLILEGRSGQLSPLITDPDPAWVRLLCDRRFGVGADGLILALPADGDADLRMRILNADGTEAEMCGNGVRCLARFLADSDGNSPGTIWSIDTLAGVIRPQLQSDGQLCVDMGPPFLRSEDIPTTLETGPCGCPQGVAVVGDDELEVVAVGMGNPHVVVPVSDLQAIPFDRWGHALERHPLFPAKTNVHFLQVHGPRSLEIRVWERGAGPTLACGTGACATLVAASLLGLCEDSAEVILPGGPLQISWRDQQGPVLMTGPAKAVFDGVLSPDLMSADAAITSPATVEPIHPQSSEASFDCASDCVDTCRQPDNCLRDEAQQKVMDFLQNTSLDSMLNLASESLEQRTRARFERDSR
;
A
#
# COMPACT_ATOMS: atom_id res chain seq x y z
N MET A 1 -1.47 -9.21 18.25
CA MET A 1 -1.85 -7.92 17.60
C MET A 1 -2.85 -8.20 16.49
N GLN A 2 -3.89 -7.38 16.35
CA GLN A 2 -4.89 -7.56 15.29
C GLN A 2 -4.40 -6.99 13.96
N PHE A 3 -4.83 -7.61 12.87
CA PHE A 3 -4.63 -7.09 11.52
C PHE A 3 -5.87 -7.36 10.66
N SER A 4 -5.99 -6.60 9.58
CA SER A 4 -6.99 -6.85 8.54
C SER A 4 -6.31 -7.05 7.20
N LYS A 5 -6.73 -8.07 6.44
CA LYS A 5 -6.24 -8.34 5.09
C LYS A 5 -7.18 -7.73 4.06
N TYR A 6 -6.64 -6.91 3.18
CA TYR A 6 -7.35 -6.32 2.05
C TYR A 6 -6.65 -6.60 0.74
N GLN A 7 -7.37 -6.46 -0.37
CA GLN A 7 -6.77 -6.50 -1.71
C GLN A 7 -7.43 -5.48 -2.65
N GLY A 8 -6.64 -4.95 -3.56
CA GLY A 8 -7.09 -4.15 -4.70
C GLY A 8 -6.63 -4.80 -6.00
N LEU A 9 -7.55 -5.47 -6.69
CA LEU A 9 -7.28 -6.19 -7.95
C LEU A 9 -6.16 -7.24 -7.83
N GLY A 10 -6.16 -7.98 -6.72
CA GLY A 10 -5.20 -9.05 -6.45
C GLY A 10 -3.93 -8.59 -5.73
N ASN A 11 -3.61 -7.29 -5.74
CA ASN A 11 -2.52 -6.74 -4.94
C ASN A 11 -2.97 -6.61 -3.47
N ASP A 12 -2.38 -7.43 -2.60
CA ASP A 12 -2.90 -7.72 -1.27
C ASP A 12 -2.04 -7.19 -0.12
N PHE A 13 -2.68 -6.60 0.89
CA PHE A 13 -2.03 -5.90 1.99
C PHE A 13 -2.53 -6.36 3.34
N LEU A 14 -1.62 -6.40 4.31
CA LEU A 14 -1.96 -6.42 5.73
C LEU A 14 -2.11 -4.98 6.21
N ILE A 15 -3.18 -4.67 6.94
CA ILE A 15 -3.41 -3.35 7.51
C ILE A 15 -3.38 -3.48 9.04
N LEU A 16 -2.53 -2.66 9.67
CA LEU A 16 -2.50 -2.49 11.13
C LEU A 16 -3.07 -1.13 11.50
N GLU A 17 -4.06 -1.16 12.38
CA GLU A 17 -4.69 0.02 12.95
C GLU A 17 -3.83 0.59 14.08
N GLY A 18 -3.42 1.84 13.93
CA GLY A 18 -2.58 2.59 14.84
C GLY A 18 -2.97 4.06 15.00
N ARG A 19 -4.12 4.51 14.46
CA ARG A 19 -4.54 5.91 14.43
C ARG A 19 -4.71 6.55 15.80
N SER A 20 -4.93 5.76 16.85
CA SER A 20 -4.97 6.24 18.24
C SER A 20 -3.61 6.23 18.95
N GLY A 21 -2.51 5.97 18.23
CA GLY A 21 -1.15 5.94 18.79
C GLY A 21 -0.87 4.70 19.65
N GLN A 22 -1.68 3.65 19.51
CA GLN A 22 -1.63 2.44 20.33
C GLN A 22 -0.57 1.42 19.91
N LEU A 23 0.03 1.59 18.72
CA LEU A 23 1.09 0.72 18.24
C LEU A 23 2.41 1.10 18.88
N SER A 24 3.18 0.11 19.34
CA SER A 24 4.50 0.36 19.93
C SER A 24 5.51 0.80 18.85
N PRO A 25 6.61 1.48 19.25
CA PRO A 25 7.67 1.86 18.31
C PRO A 25 8.24 0.71 17.48
N LEU A 26 8.27 -0.51 18.03
CA LEU A 26 8.72 -1.72 17.33
C LEU A 26 7.82 -2.12 16.16
N ILE A 27 6.57 -1.67 16.15
CA ILE A 27 5.61 -1.92 15.06
C ILE A 27 5.51 -0.71 14.14
N THR A 28 5.54 0.51 14.70
CA THR A 28 5.46 1.72 13.88
C THR A 28 6.72 1.93 13.08
N ASP A 29 7.88 1.46 13.55
CA ASP A 29 9.15 1.40 12.82
C ASP A 29 9.77 -0.01 12.89
N PRO A 30 9.24 -0.97 12.13
CA PRO A 30 9.59 -2.37 12.29
C PRO A 30 10.92 -2.72 11.63
N ASP A 31 11.58 -3.76 12.15
CA ASP A 31 12.70 -4.41 11.45
C ASP A 31 12.21 -4.93 10.07
N PRO A 32 12.87 -4.56 8.95
CA PRO A 32 12.57 -5.11 7.63
C PRO A 32 12.50 -6.65 7.60
N ALA A 33 13.27 -7.36 8.43
CA ALA A 33 13.21 -8.81 8.55
C ALA A 33 11.86 -9.32 9.07
N TRP A 34 11.24 -8.57 10.00
CA TRP A 34 9.90 -8.89 10.50
C TRP A 34 8.84 -8.69 9.42
N VAL A 35 8.92 -7.60 8.65
CA VAL A 35 8.01 -7.36 7.52
C VAL A 35 8.12 -8.48 6.48
N ARG A 36 9.35 -8.90 6.15
CA ARG A 36 9.61 -10.04 5.26
C ARG A 36 8.98 -11.33 5.77
N LEU A 37 9.17 -11.65 7.05
CA LEU A 37 8.57 -12.83 7.68
C LEU A 37 7.04 -12.77 7.61
N LEU A 38 6.45 -11.63 7.95
CA LEU A 38 5.01 -11.45 7.98
C LEU A 38 4.38 -11.55 6.58
N CYS A 39 5.03 -10.97 5.57
CA CYS A 39 4.59 -10.97 4.18
C CYS A 39 4.93 -12.28 3.44
N ASP A 40 5.78 -13.15 3.99
CA ASP A 40 6.05 -14.46 3.41
C ASP A 40 4.76 -15.29 3.30
N ARG A 41 4.46 -15.78 2.09
CA ARG A 41 3.21 -16.48 1.78
C ARG A 41 3.11 -17.90 2.32
N ARG A 42 4.19 -18.47 2.86
CA ARG A 42 4.25 -19.84 3.38
C ARG A 42 4.47 -19.89 4.89
N PHE A 43 5.34 -19.03 5.40
CA PHE A 43 5.77 -18.98 6.79
C PHE A 43 5.13 -17.83 7.57
N GLY A 44 4.62 -16.81 6.86
CA GLY A 44 3.89 -15.68 7.43
C GLY A 44 2.40 -15.74 7.15
N VAL A 45 1.78 -14.56 7.20
CA VAL A 45 0.38 -14.39 6.77
C VAL A 45 0.29 -14.34 5.24
N GLY A 46 1.34 -13.84 4.59
CA GLY A 46 1.41 -13.67 3.14
C GLY A 46 0.75 -12.37 2.69
N ALA A 47 1.49 -11.48 2.04
CA ALA A 47 0.97 -10.24 1.44
C ALA A 47 2.02 -9.64 0.49
N ASP A 48 1.62 -8.73 -0.38
CA ASP A 48 2.54 -7.89 -1.15
C ASP A 48 3.13 -6.75 -0.30
N GLY A 49 2.48 -6.41 0.82
CA GLY A 49 3.02 -5.45 1.78
C GLY A 49 2.20 -5.29 3.05
N LEU A 50 2.74 -4.49 3.96
CA LEU A 50 2.17 -4.08 5.23
C LEU A 50 1.86 -2.59 5.19
N ILE A 51 0.63 -2.22 5.55
CA ILE A 51 0.16 -0.85 5.68
C ILE A 51 -0.08 -0.57 7.16
N LEU A 52 0.50 0.54 7.62
CA LEU A 52 0.26 1.07 8.96
C LEU A 52 -0.61 2.32 8.83
N ALA A 53 -1.80 2.29 9.45
CA ALA A 53 -2.66 3.45 9.61
C ALA A 53 -2.28 4.16 10.91
N LEU A 54 -1.56 5.27 10.82
CA LEU A 54 -0.93 5.95 11.95
C LEU A 54 -1.61 7.30 12.24
N PRO A 55 -1.39 7.89 13.43
CA PRO A 55 -1.82 9.25 13.71
C PRO A 55 -1.19 10.22 12.68
N ALA A 56 -1.91 11.26 12.30
CA ALA A 56 -1.38 12.28 11.42
C ALA A 56 -0.31 13.13 12.14
N ASP A 57 0.74 13.51 11.42
CA ASP A 57 1.77 14.46 11.91
C ASP A 57 1.37 15.93 11.69
N GLY A 58 0.25 16.20 10.99
CA GLY A 58 -0.24 17.53 10.62
C GLY A 58 -1.75 17.59 10.39
N ASP A 59 -2.21 18.41 9.44
CA ASP A 59 -3.64 18.67 9.18
C ASP A 59 -4.38 17.54 8.42
N ALA A 60 -3.71 16.41 8.14
CA ALA A 60 -4.33 15.25 7.52
C ALA A 60 -5.19 14.46 8.54
N ASP A 61 -6.13 13.66 8.05
CA ASP A 61 -6.96 12.81 8.93
C ASP A 61 -6.15 11.65 9.55
N LEU A 62 -5.17 11.13 8.81
CA LEU A 62 -4.25 10.08 9.24
C LEU A 62 -2.98 10.07 8.39
N ARG A 63 -1.97 9.33 8.86
CA ARG A 63 -0.76 9.02 8.10
C ARG A 63 -0.77 7.55 7.67
N MET A 64 -0.32 7.28 6.45
CA MET A 64 -0.10 5.94 5.92
C MET A 64 1.40 5.70 5.75
N ARG A 65 1.91 4.63 6.36
CA ARG A 65 3.19 4.01 5.97
C ARG A 65 2.90 2.71 5.24
N ILE A 66 3.64 2.44 4.17
CA ILE A 66 3.55 1.20 3.41
C ILE A 66 4.94 0.57 3.28
N LEU A 67 5.05 -0.66 3.75
CA LEU A 67 6.25 -1.46 3.70
C LEU A 67 6.01 -2.60 2.71
N ASN A 68 6.85 -2.71 1.68
CA ASN A 68 6.81 -3.79 0.71
C ASN A 68 7.15 -5.14 1.38
N ALA A 69 6.80 -6.23 0.73
CA ALA A 69 7.11 -7.58 1.22
C ALA A 69 8.62 -7.84 1.45
N ASP A 70 9.52 -7.07 0.83
CA ASP A 70 10.97 -7.15 1.06
C ASP A 70 11.46 -6.33 2.29
N GLY A 71 10.56 -5.59 2.93
CA GLY A 71 10.78 -4.73 4.08
C GLY A 71 11.19 -3.30 3.75
N THR A 72 11.27 -2.92 2.47
CA THR A 72 11.51 -1.53 2.06
C THR A 72 10.25 -0.68 2.19
N GLU A 73 10.39 0.60 2.52
CA GLU A 73 9.26 1.53 2.55
C GLU A 73 8.99 2.09 1.15
N ALA A 74 7.74 2.01 0.71
CA ALA A 74 7.31 2.60 -0.55
C ALA A 74 6.78 4.02 -0.33
N GLU A 75 7.01 4.91 -1.30
CA GLU A 75 6.53 6.29 -1.20
C GLU A 75 5.00 6.39 -1.28
N MET A 76 4.41 5.61 -2.19
CA MET A 76 2.96 5.52 -2.40
C MET A 76 2.59 4.21 -3.11
N CYS A 77 1.37 3.71 -2.88
CA CYS A 77 0.77 2.65 -3.67
C CYS A 77 -0.72 2.93 -3.89
N GLY A 78 -1.12 3.10 -5.16
CA GLY A 78 -2.49 3.41 -5.54
C GLY A 78 -3.50 2.32 -5.13
N ASN A 79 -3.09 1.06 -5.10
CA ASN A 79 -3.92 -0.04 -4.58
C ASN A 79 -3.97 -0.01 -3.05
N GLY A 80 -2.82 0.21 -2.39
CA GLY A 80 -2.71 0.29 -0.95
C GLY A 80 -3.57 1.39 -0.34
N VAL A 81 -3.59 2.60 -0.94
CA VAL A 81 -4.41 3.71 -0.45
C VAL A 81 -5.92 3.44 -0.62
N ARG A 82 -6.34 2.75 -1.70
CA ARG A 82 -7.74 2.29 -1.83
C ARG A 82 -8.10 1.25 -0.78
N CYS A 83 -7.19 0.30 -0.51
CA CYS A 83 -7.36 -0.68 0.56
C CYS A 83 -7.48 -0.03 1.94
N LEU A 84 -6.64 0.96 2.23
CA LEU A 84 -6.71 1.72 3.48
C LEU A 84 -8.01 2.51 3.57
N ALA A 85 -8.38 3.28 2.54
CA ALA A 85 -9.64 4.03 2.54
C ALA A 85 -10.86 3.13 2.70
N ARG A 86 -10.85 1.94 2.09
CA ARG A 86 -11.90 0.95 2.30
C ARG A 86 -11.90 0.41 3.73
N PHE A 87 -10.74 0.12 4.29
CA PHE A 87 -10.61 -0.28 5.69
C PHE A 87 -11.21 0.76 6.63
N LEU A 88 -10.92 2.06 6.42
CA LEU A 88 -11.50 3.16 7.22
C LEU A 88 -13.03 3.20 7.08
N ALA A 89 -13.53 3.09 5.85
CA ALA A 89 -14.97 3.05 5.60
C ALA A 89 -15.68 1.88 6.30
N ASP A 90 -15.01 0.73 6.37
CA ASP A 90 -15.51 -0.49 7.01
C ASP A 90 -15.39 -0.42 8.54
N SER A 91 -14.33 0.19 9.08
CA SER A 91 -14.10 0.31 10.54
C SER A 91 -14.93 1.41 11.19
N ASP A 92 -15.12 2.53 10.50
CA ASP A 92 -15.73 3.74 11.06
C ASP A 92 -17.20 3.91 10.63
N GLY A 93 -17.69 3.05 9.72
CA GLY A 93 -19.07 3.10 9.21
C GLY A 93 -19.35 4.29 8.30
N ASN A 94 -18.35 4.81 7.58
CA ASN A 94 -18.50 5.98 6.71
C ASN A 94 -19.40 5.69 5.50
N SER A 95 -20.17 6.69 5.06
CA SER A 95 -21.09 6.60 3.92
C SER A 95 -20.47 7.09 2.61
N PRO A 96 -21.04 6.76 1.43
CA PRO A 96 -20.59 7.33 0.16
C PRO A 96 -20.51 8.86 0.18
N GLY A 97 -19.52 9.40 -0.51
CA GLY A 97 -19.17 10.82 -0.52
C GLY A 97 -18.09 11.20 0.50
N THR A 98 -17.76 10.32 1.46
CA THR A 98 -16.64 10.54 2.38
C THR A 98 -15.33 10.66 1.62
N ILE A 99 -14.56 11.69 1.95
CA ILE A 99 -13.21 11.96 1.46
C ILE A 99 -12.31 11.92 2.68
N TRP A 100 -11.20 11.19 2.60
CA TRP A 100 -10.14 11.23 3.60
C TRP A 100 -8.98 12.07 3.07
N SER A 101 -8.18 12.61 3.96
CA SER A 101 -6.87 13.16 3.69
C SER A 101 -5.82 12.29 4.38
N ILE A 102 -5.01 11.61 3.57
CA ILE A 102 -4.05 10.61 4.03
C ILE A 102 -2.65 11.12 3.74
N ASP A 103 -1.88 11.40 4.78
CA ASP A 103 -0.48 11.79 4.63
C ASP A 103 0.38 10.58 4.24
N THR A 104 1.22 10.74 3.22
CA THR A 104 2.12 9.70 2.69
C THR A 104 3.49 10.31 2.40
N LEU A 105 4.50 9.49 2.12
CA LEU A 105 5.81 10.00 1.69
C LEU A 105 5.73 10.77 0.35
N ALA A 106 4.73 10.51 -0.49
CA ALA A 106 4.46 11.25 -1.71
C ALA A 106 3.58 12.50 -1.50
N GLY A 107 3.29 12.87 -0.25
CA GLY A 107 2.37 13.94 0.12
C GLY A 107 0.95 13.46 0.43
N VAL A 108 0.03 14.42 0.59
CA VAL A 108 -1.35 14.13 1.01
C VAL A 108 -2.19 13.60 -0.15
N ILE A 109 -2.70 12.38 0.00
CA ILE A 109 -3.62 11.73 -0.96
C ILE A 109 -5.05 11.80 -0.45
N ARG A 110 -6.01 12.05 -1.35
CA ARG A 110 -7.43 12.23 -1.01
C ARG A 110 -8.33 11.19 -1.66
N PRO A 111 -8.39 9.95 -1.13
CA PRO A 111 -9.33 8.96 -1.64
C PRO A 111 -10.76 9.34 -1.26
N GLN A 112 -11.71 9.06 -2.15
CA GLN A 112 -13.14 9.29 -1.97
C GLN A 112 -13.94 8.00 -2.17
N LEU A 113 -14.79 7.68 -1.21
CA LEU A 113 -15.76 6.59 -1.33
C LEU A 113 -16.90 7.00 -2.25
N GLN A 114 -17.06 6.27 -3.35
CA GLN A 114 -18.10 6.50 -4.35
C GLN A 114 -19.43 5.85 -3.94
N SER A 115 -20.52 6.24 -4.63
CA SER A 115 -21.88 5.74 -4.39
C SER A 115 -22.04 4.24 -4.60
N ASP A 116 -21.23 3.65 -5.49
CA ASP A 116 -21.19 2.21 -5.78
C ASP A 116 -20.23 1.44 -4.87
N GLY A 117 -19.62 2.12 -3.88
CA GLY A 117 -18.69 1.53 -2.93
C GLY A 117 -17.24 1.40 -3.42
N GLN A 118 -16.94 1.85 -4.64
CA GLN A 118 -15.57 1.94 -5.15
C GLN A 118 -14.83 3.14 -4.53
N LEU A 119 -13.50 3.13 -4.65
CA LEU A 119 -12.65 4.21 -4.17
C LEU A 119 -12.06 4.95 -5.37
N CYS A 120 -12.36 6.24 -5.47
CA CYS A 120 -11.74 7.16 -6.41
C CYS A 120 -10.53 7.81 -5.74
N VAL A 121 -9.41 7.86 -6.44
CA VAL A 121 -8.15 8.43 -5.95
C VAL A 121 -7.66 9.44 -6.98
N ASP A 122 -7.30 10.63 -6.51
CA ASP A 122 -6.54 11.60 -7.28
C ASP A 122 -5.08 11.12 -7.37
N MET A 123 -4.63 10.81 -8.59
CA MET A 123 -3.28 10.29 -8.87
C MET A 123 -2.30 11.40 -9.28
N GLY A 124 -2.71 12.67 -9.17
CA GLY A 124 -1.96 13.81 -9.65
C GLY A 124 -1.93 13.95 -11.17
N PRO A 125 -1.36 15.05 -11.68
CA PRO A 125 -1.20 15.25 -13.13
C PRO A 125 -0.11 14.33 -13.69
N PRO A 126 -0.23 13.91 -14.97
CA PRO A 126 0.81 13.13 -15.62
C PRO A 126 2.02 14.01 -15.98
N PHE A 127 3.21 13.42 -15.94
CA PHE A 127 4.42 14.00 -16.50
C PHE A 127 4.54 13.61 -17.98
N LEU A 128 4.71 14.59 -18.86
CA LEU A 128 4.72 14.42 -20.32
C LEU A 128 6.01 14.94 -20.99
N ARG A 129 7.03 15.30 -20.19
CA ARG A 129 8.33 15.73 -20.69
C ARG A 129 9.36 14.63 -20.48
N SER A 130 10.26 14.43 -21.44
CA SER A 130 11.25 13.36 -21.40
C SER A 130 12.15 13.38 -20.16
N GLU A 131 12.51 14.59 -19.71
CA GLU A 131 13.33 14.81 -18.52
C GLU A 131 12.62 14.48 -17.20
N ASP A 132 11.30 14.67 -17.15
CA ASP A 132 10.48 14.34 -15.96
C ASP A 132 10.15 12.83 -15.89
N ILE A 133 10.19 12.11 -17.03
CA ILE A 133 9.94 10.67 -17.16
C ILE A 133 11.24 9.83 -17.16
N PRO A 134 12.39 10.42 -16.85
CA PRO A 134 13.72 10.00 -17.34
C PRO A 134 13.75 9.06 -18.58
N THR A 135 13.40 9.58 -19.76
CA THR A 135 13.57 8.88 -21.06
C THR A 135 14.41 9.70 -22.04
N THR A 136 15.09 9.02 -22.97
CA THR A 136 15.81 9.66 -24.08
C THR A 136 14.95 9.80 -25.33
N LEU A 137 13.67 9.39 -25.30
CA LEU A 137 12.71 9.64 -26.38
C LEU A 137 12.47 11.14 -26.53
N GLU A 138 12.36 11.61 -27.77
CA GLU A 138 11.96 12.98 -28.05
C GLU A 138 10.43 13.12 -27.97
N THR A 139 9.96 14.33 -27.63
CA THR A 139 8.53 14.64 -27.67
C THR A 139 8.02 14.58 -29.10
N GLY A 140 7.09 13.67 -29.37
CA GLY A 140 6.47 13.54 -30.68
C GLY A 140 5.20 14.39 -30.85
N PRO A 141 4.50 14.24 -31.99
CA PRO A 141 3.31 15.02 -32.33
C PRO A 141 2.16 14.99 -31.31
N CYS A 142 2.05 13.94 -30.49
CA CYS A 142 1.06 13.83 -29.40
C CYS A 142 1.31 14.79 -28.22
N GLY A 143 2.45 15.50 -28.20
CA GLY A 143 2.88 16.28 -27.03
C GLY A 143 3.49 15.44 -25.91
N CYS A 144 3.88 14.20 -26.21
CA CYS A 144 4.42 13.21 -25.28
C CYS A 144 5.67 12.52 -25.88
N PRO A 145 6.64 12.01 -25.08
CA PRO A 145 7.81 11.33 -25.62
C PRO A 145 7.40 10.02 -26.28
N GLN A 146 7.77 9.86 -27.54
CA GLN A 146 7.38 8.69 -28.33
C GLN A 146 8.42 8.36 -29.39
N GLY A 147 8.42 7.12 -29.86
CA GLY A 147 9.32 6.67 -30.90
C GLY A 147 9.24 5.18 -31.14
N VAL A 148 10.34 4.62 -31.64
CA VAL A 148 10.48 3.18 -31.90
C VAL A 148 11.55 2.61 -30.99
N ALA A 149 11.22 1.58 -30.23
CA ALA A 149 12.18 0.78 -29.46
C ALA A 149 12.47 -0.52 -30.23
N VAL A 150 13.75 -0.86 -30.37
CA VAL A 150 14.20 -2.05 -31.09
C VAL A 150 14.50 -3.16 -30.08
N VAL A 151 13.76 -4.27 -30.14
CA VAL A 151 13.88 -5.41 -29.24
C VAL A 151 14.22 -6.67 -30.03
N GLY A 152 15.51 -6.91 -30.23
CA GLY A 152 15.97 -7.97 -31.15
C GLY A 152 15.64 -7.58 -32.58
N ASP A 153 14.84 -8.39 -33.27
CA ASP A 153 14.37 -8.13 -34.63
C ASP A 153 13.00 -7.40 -34.68
N ASP A 154 12.42 -7.09 -33.52
CA ASP A 154 11.12 -6.42 -33.42
C ASP A 154 11.30 -4.90 -33.26
N GLU A 155 10.56 -4.12 -34.05
CA GLU A 155 10.42 -2.67 -33.89
C GLU A 155 9.07 -2.36 -33.24
N LEU A 156 9.09 -1.71 -32.08
CA LEU A 156 7.90 -1.45 -31.27
C LEU A 156 7.66 0.05 -31.17
N GLU A 157 6.45 0.50 -31.54
CA GLU A 157 6.01 1.85 -31.25
C GLU A 157 5.79 2.00 -29.75
N VAL A 158 6.40 3.04 -29.18
CA VAL A 158 6.39 3.28 -27.73
C VAL A 158 6.01 4.72 -27.41
N VAL A 159 5.23 4.89 -26.35
CA VAL A 159 4.90 6.20 -25.77
C VAL A 159 5.22 6.20 -24.29
N ALA A 160 5.97 7.19 -23.82
CA ALA A 160 6.32 7.32 -22.42
C ALA A 160 5.43 8.33 -21.70
N VAL A 161 4.99 7.98 -20.50
CA VAL A 161 4.20 8.83 -19.60
C VAL A 161 4.71 8.62 -18.17
N GLY A 162 4.77 9.66 -17.37
CA GLY A 162 5.11 9.57 -15.95
C GLY A 162 3.90 9.79 -15.06
N MET A 163 3.80 9.04 -13.97
CA MET A 163 2.79 9.22 -12.92
C MET A 163 3.46 9.30 -11.54
N GLY A 164 4.64 9.94 -11.49
CA GLY A 164 5.59 9.90 -10.36
C GLY A 164 6.69 8.84 -10.55
N ASN A 165 6.40 7.79 -11.32
CA ASN A 165 7.35 6.80 -11.80
C ASN A 165 7.25 6.63 -13.33
N PRO A 166 8.31 6.14 -14.00
CA PRO A 166 8.34 6.02 -15.46
C PRO A 166 7.47 4.86 -15.96
N HIS A 167 6.68 5.14 -16.99
CA HIS A 167 5.91 4.14 -17.73
C HIS A 167 6.14 4.27 -19.24
N VAL A 168 6.18 3.13 -19.92
CA VAL A 168 6.11 3.05 -21.38
C VAL A 168 4.91 2.21 -21.78
N VAL A 169 4.13 2.73 -22.73
CA VAL A 169 2.95 2.10 -23.30
C VAL A 169 3.28 1.66 -24.72
N VAL A 170 2.96 0.41 -25.03
CA VAL A 170 3.20 -0.24 -26.32
C VAL A 170 1.86 -0.68 -26.90
N PRO A 171 1.25 0.11 -27.81
CA PRO A 171 0.05 -0.32 -28.51
C PRO A 171 0.32 -1.59 -29.33
N VAL A 172 -0.55 -2.58 -29.22
CA VAL A 172 -0.47 -3.87 -29.92
C VAL A 172 -1.84 -4.29 -30.44
N SER A 173 -1.86 -5.12 -31.48
CA SER A 173 -3.11 -5.62 -32.07
C SER A 173 -3.75 -6.77 -31.28
N ASP A 174 -2.94 -7.61 -30.64
CA ASP A 174 -3.39 -8.79 -29.88
C ASP A 174 -2.44 -9.09 -28.71
N LEU A 175 -2.91 -8.91 -27.47
CA LEU A 175 -2.17 -9.17 -26.24
C LEU A 175 -1.82 -10.64 -26.00
N GLN A 176 -2.51 -11.57 -26.66
CA GLN A 176 -2.25 -13.01 -26.54
C GLN A 176 -1.15 -13.48 -27.49
N ALA A 177 -0.90 -12.73 -28.57
CA ALA A 177 0.08 -13.08 -29.58
C ALA A 177 1.50 -12.53 -29.29
N ILE A 178 1.63 -11.56 -28.38
CA ILE A 178 2.93 -10.92 -28.12
C ILE A 178 3.88 -11.86 -27.36
N PRO A 179 5.21 -11.78 -27.62
CA PRO A 179 6.22 -12.46 -26.82
C PRO A 179 6.45 -11.69 -25.50
N PHE A 180 5.41 -11.66 -24.66
CA PHE A 180 5.27 -10.80 -23.49
C PHE A 180 6.51 -10.76 -22.58
N ASP A 181 7.02 -11.92 -22.13
CA ASP A 181 8.15 -11.94 -21.21
C ASP A 181 9.43 -11.40 -21.85
N ARG A 182 9.65 -11.71 -23.13
CA ARG A 182 10.83 -11.24 -23.89
C ARG A 182 10.79 -9.73 -24.05
N TRP A 183 9.65 -9.20 -24.51
CA TRP A 183 9.49 -7.77 -24.72
C TRP A 183 9.48 -6.97 -23.42
N GLY A 184 8.73 -7.42 -22.41
CA GLY A 184 8.66 -6.75 -21.10
C GLY A 184 10.04 -6.64 -20.45
N HIS A 185 10.76 -7.77 -20.36
CA HIS A 185 12.10 -7.82 -19.80
C HIS A 185 13.09 -6.90 -20.54
N ALA A 186 13.03 -6.88 -21.88
CA ALA A 186 13.92 -6.06 -22.69
C ALA A 186 13.60 -4.56 -22.57
N LEU A 187 12.32 -4.18 -22.67
CA LEU A 187 11.86 -2.79 -22.60
C LEU A 187 12.10 -2.17 -21.22
N GLU A 188 11.93 -2.94 -20.13
CA GLU A 188 12.20 -2.48 -18.77
C GLU A 188 13.61 -1.88 -18.64
N ARG A 189 14.59 -2.46 -19.32
CA ARG A 189 16.03 -2.11 -19.24
C ARG A 189 16.55 -1.50 -20.54
N HIS A 190 15.66 -1.10 -21.44
CA HIS A 190 16.05 -0.58 -22.74
C HIS A 190 16.82 0.75 -22.59
N PRO A 191 17.87 1.02 -23.39
CA PRO A 191 18.67 2.24 -23.28
C PRO A 191 17.88 3.56 -23.36
N LEU A 192 16.69 3.53 -23.97
CA LEU A 192 15.76 4.66 -24.01
C LEU A 192 15.21 5.07 -22.62
N PHE A 193 15.35 4.20 -21.61
CA PHE A 193 14.85 4.42 -20.26
C PHE A 193 15.99 4.24 -19.23
N PRO A 194 16.85 5.26 -19.04
CA PRO A 194 18.00 5.18 -18.13
C PRO A 194 17.65 4.79 -16.69
N ALA A 195 16.48 5.20 -16.20
CA ALA A 195 15.99 4.85 -14.87
C ALA A 195 15.18 3.54 -14.81
N LYS A 196 15.30 2.71 -15.86
CA LYS A 196 14.36 1.63 -16.22
C LYS A 196 12.92 2.15 -16.35
N THR A 197 11.99 1.30 -16.73
CA THR A 197 10.57 1.70 -16.85
C THR A 197 9.61 0.54 -16.59
N ASN A 198 8.39 0.87 -16.19
CA ASN A 198 7.27 -0.07 -16.20
C ASN A 198 6.71 -0.15 -17.63
N VAL A 199 6.44 -1.34 -18.12
CA VAL A 199 6.03 -1.58 -19.51
C VAL A 199 4.58 -2.06 -19.54
N HIS A 200 3.74 -1.40 -20.35
CA HIS A 200 2.34 -1.73 -20.52
C HIS A 200 2.04 -2.02 -21.98
N PHE A 201 1.70 -3.25 -22.29
CA PHE A 201 1.20 -3.59 -23.62
C PHE A 201 -0.28 -3.29 -23.66
N LEU A 202 -0.72 -2.49 -24.63
CA LEU A 202 -2.07 -1.96 -24.74
C LEU A 202 -2.79 -2.53 -25.96
N GLN A 203 -3.94 -3.15 -25.75
CA GLN A 203 -4.90 -3.43 -26.80
C GLN A 203 -6.15 -2.58 -26.60
N VAL A 204 -6.59 -1.94 -27.68
CA VAL A 204 -7.73 -1.02 -27.67
C VAL A 204 -8.96 -1.77 -28.17
N HIS A 205 -9.97 -1.93 -27.32
CA HIS A 205 -11.23 -2.60 -27.67
C HIS A 205 -12.29 -1.62 -28.15
N GLY A 206 -12.17 -0.36 -27.77
CA GLY A 206 -13.05 0.72 -28.20
C GLY A 206 -12.70 2.05 -27.53
N PRO A 207 -13.48 3.11 -27.77
CA PRO A 207 -13.17 4.46 -27.31
C PRO A 207 -13.15 4.61 -25.78
N ARG A 208 -13.76 3.68 -25.04
CA ARG A 208 -13.82 3.68 -23.56
C ARG A 208 -13.44 2.35 -22.92
N SER A 209 -12.77 1.47 -23.67
CA SER A 209 -12.38 0.15 -23.19
C SER A 209 -10.99 -0.20 -23.69
N LEU A 210 -10.06 -0.32 -22.76
CA LEU A 210 -8.65 -0.64 -22.97
C LEU A 210 -8.34 -1.92 -22.19
N GLU A 211 -7.48 -2.77 -22.73
CA GLU A 211 -6.92 -3.91 -21.99
C GLU A 211 -5.41 -3.81 -21.98
N ILE A 212 -4.80 -4.12 -20.84
CA ILE A 212 -3.35 -4.09 -20.71
C ILE A 212 -2.78 -5.36 -20.07
N ARG A 213 -1.56 -5.69 -20.47
CA ARG A 213 -0.66 -6.57 -19.72
C ARG A 213 0.52 -5.77 -19.20
N VAL A 214 0.85 -5.99 -17.94
CA VAL A 214 1.81 -5.16 -17.21
C VAL A 214 3.07 -5.93 -16.90
N TRP A 215 4.23 -5.32 -17.18
CA TRP A 215 5.53 -5.71 -16.68
C TRP A 215 6.10 -4.57 -15.83
N GLU A 216 6.16 -4.75 -14.52
CA GLU A 216 6.63 -3.73 -13.58
C GLU A 216 8.15 -3.77 -13.42
N ARG A 217 8.72 -2.57 -13.29
CA ARG A 217 10.13 -2.33 -13.06
C ARG A 217 10.60 -3.06 -11.81
N GLY A 218 11.52 -4.01 -11.96
CA GLY A 218 12.06 -4.81 -10.86
C GLY A 218 11.14 -5.90 -10.31
N ALA A 219 9.89 -6.00 -10.77
CA ALA A 219 8.93 -7.01 -10.30
C ALA A 219 8.49 -8.00 -11.39
N GLY A 220 8.58 -7.63 -12.67
CA GLY A 220 8.14 -8.47 -13.78
C GLY A 220 6.61 -8.47 -13.95
N PRO A 221 5.98 -9.57 -14.39
CA PRO A 221 4.52 -9.60 -14.58
C PRO A 221 3.75 -9.39 -13.28
N THR A 222 2.86 -8.40 -13.26
CA THR A 222 1.95 -8.15 -12.15
C THR A 222 0.48 -8.22 -12.56
N LEU A 223 -0.40 -8.43 -11.59
CA LEU A 223 -1.84 -8.51 -11.84
C LEU A 223 -2.48 -7.13 -12.01
N ALA A 224 -1.95 -6.11 -11.34
CA ALA A 224 -2.49 -4.76 -11.42
C ALA A 224 -1.43 -3.70 -11.08
N CYS A 225 -1.39 -2.64 -11.87
CA CYS A 225 -0.55 -1.45 -11.63
C CYS A 225 -1.42 -0.20 -11.81
N GLY A 226 -1.75 0.49 -10.71
CA GLY A 226 -2.64 1.66 -10.74
C GLY A 226 -2.06 2.84 -11.53
N THR A 227 -0.80 3.20 -11.26
CA THR A 227 -0.12 4.26 -12.03
C THR A 227 0.07 3.87 -13.50
N GLY A 228 0.25 2.57 -13.78
CA GLY A 228 0.30 2.04 -15.14
C GLY A 228 -1.01 2.14 -15.92
N ALA A 229 -2.14 1.88 -15.27
CA ALA A 229 -3.45 2.10 -15.86
C ALA A 229 -3.69 3.59 -16.17
N CYS A 230 -3.30 4.49 -15.25
CA CYS A 230 -3.34 5.94 -15.48
C CYS A 230 -2.48 6.36 -16.68
N ALA A 231 -1.21 5.94 -16.71
CA ALA A 231 -0.29 6.23 -17.80
C ALA A 231 -0.80 5.70 -19.15
N THR A 232 -1.41 4.52 -19.16
CA THR A 232 -2.02 3.90 -20.35
C THR A 232 -3.18 4.75 -20.88
N LEU A 233 -4.12 5.17 -20.04
CA LEU A 233 -5.22 6.04 -20.48
C LEU A 233 -4.66 7.34 -21.08
N VAL A 234 -3.71 7.97 -20.39
CA VAL A 234 -3.11 9.24 -20.84
C VAL A 234 -2.45 9.06 -22.21
N ALA A 235 -1.61 8.03 -22.39
CA ALA A 235 -0.96 7.74 -23.66
C ALA A 235 -1.98 7.46 -24.78
N ALA A 236 -2.98 6.61 -24.51
CA ALA A 236 -4.01 6.24 -25.48
C ALA A 236 -4.88 7.45 -25.88
N SER A 237 -5.22 8.32 -24.93
CA SER A 237 -5.97 9.54 -25.18
C SER A 237 -5.17 10.53 -26.04
N LEU A 238 -3.87 10.72 -25.75
CA LEU A 238 -3.00 11.62 -26.52
C LEU A 238 -2.70 11.10 -27.93
N LEU A 239 -2.70 9.78 -28.13
CA LEU A 239 -2.62 9.15 -29.45
C LEU A 239 -3.95 9.18 -30.22
N GLY A 240 -5.05 9.63 -29.60
CA GLY A 240 -6.39 9.59 -30.21
C GLY A 240 -6.97 8.18 -30.35
N LEU A 241 -6.47 7.22 -29.58
CA LEU A 241 -6.94 5.83 -29.57
C LEU A 241 -8.17 5.62 -28.68
N CYS A 242 -8.33 6.47 -27.66
CA CYS A 242 -9.47 6.43 -26.74
C CYS A 242 -9.91 7.83 -26.32
N GLU A 243 -11.06 7.90 -25.64
CA GLU A 243 -11.55 9.10 -24.97
C GLU A 243 -10.73 9.41 -23.70
N ASP A 244 -11.00 10.57 -23.11
CA ASP A 244 -10.38 11.04 -21.86
C ASP A 244 -10.84 10.28 -20.61
N SER A 245 -11.75 9.31 -20.74
CA SER A 245 -12.14 8.40 -19.68
C SER A 245 -12.51 7.04 -20.24
N ALA A 246 -11.90 5.99 -19.69
CA ALA A 246 -12.09 4.62 -20.13
C ALA A 246 -11.94 3.64 -18.96
N GLU A 247 -12.56 2.48 -19.14
CA GLU A 247 -12.23 1.30 -18.34
C GLU A 247 -10.92 0.71 -18.86
N VAL A 248 -9.95 0.55 -17.98
CA VAL A 248 -8.67 -0.13 -18.24
C VAL A 248 -8.72 -1.48 -17.57
N ILE A 249 -8.75 -2.55 -18.37
CA ILE A 249 -8.83 -3.94 -17.94
C ILE A 249 -7.40 -4.45 -17.71
N LEU A 250 -7.06 -4.76 -16.46
CA LEU A 250 -5.81 -5.39 -16.07
C LEU A 250 -6.04 -6.89 -15.79
N PRO A 251 -5.00 -7.73 -15.70
CA PRO A 251 -5.16 -9.15 -15.37
C PRO A 251 -5.91 -9.40 -14.04
N GLY A 252 -5.74 -8.50 -13.06
CA GLY A 252 -6.42 -8.53 -11.76
C GLY A 252 -7.84 -7.96 -11.75
N GLY A 253 -8.29 -7.36 -12.86
CA GLY A 253 -9.61 -6.76 -13.03
C GLY A 253 -9.56 -5.30 -13.49
N PRO A 254 -10.72 -4.65 -13.69
CA PRO A 254 -10.80 -3.33 -14.29
C PRO A 254 -10.56 -2.19 -13.29
N LEU A 255 -10.03 -1.09 -13.80
CA LEU A 255 -10.01 0.24 -13.19
C LEU A 255 -10.70 1.24 -14.12
N GLN A 256 -11.54 2.12 -13.57
CA GLN A 256 -12.06 3.26 -14.32
C GLN A 256 -11.08 4.42 -14.17
N ILE A 257 -10.52 4.87 -15.29
CA ILE A 257 -9.58 6.00 -15.31
C ILE A 257 -10.24 7.20 -16.01
N SER A 258 -9.96 8.40 -15.53
CA SER A 258 -10.48 9.64 -16.09
C SER A 258 -9.43 10.75 -16.04
N TRP A 259 -9.18 11.40 -17.17
CA TRP A 259 -8.28 12.55 -17.33
C TRP A 259 -8.94 13.63 -18.20
N ARG A 260 -10.11 14.09 -17.74
CA ARG A 260 -10.98 15.05 -18.48
C ARG A 260 -10.39 16.45 -18.61
N ASP A 261 -9.66 16.88 -17.58
CA ASP A 261 -8.88 18.10 -17.66
C ASP A 261 -7.45 17.70 -18.05
N GLN A 262 -7.10 17.87 -19.32
CA GLN A 262 -5.78 17.50 -19.85
C GLN A 262 -4.61 18.34 -19.30
N GLN A 263 -4.87 19.21 -18.33
CA GLN A 263 -3.88 19.91 -17.52
C GLN A 263 -4.00 19.58 -16.02
N GLY A 264 -5.05 18.85 -15.65
CA GLY A 264 -5.40 18.48 -14.29
C GLY A 264 -5.00 17.05 -13.93
N PRO A 265 -5.47 16.56 -12.78
CA PRO A 265 -5.12 15.25 -12.27
C PRO A 265 -5.77 14.12 -13.05
N VAL A 266 -5.11 12.96 -13.05
CA VAL A 266 -5.74 11.69 -13.44
C VAL A 266 -6.48 11.12 -12.24
N LEU A 267 -7.77 10.83 -12.42
CA LEU A 267 -8.58 10.17 -11.41
C LEU A 267 -8.64 8.67 -11.69
N MET A 268 -8.32 7.86 -10.69
CA MET A 268 -8.38 6.41 -10.75
C MET A 268 -9.46 5.91 -9.79
N THR A 269 -10.48 5.24 -10.32
CA THR A 269 -11.51 4.58 -9.52
C THR A 269 -11.38 3.08 -9.65
N GLY A 270 -11.43 2.38 -8.52
CA GLY A 270 -11.38 0.93 -8.51
C GLY A 270 -11.86 0.31 -7.22
N PRO A 271 -12.04 -1.02 -7.21
CA PRO A 271 -12.45 -1.73 -6.03
C PRO A 271 -11.29 -1.86 -5.03
N ALA A 272 -11.67 -2.04 -3.77
CA ALA A 272 -10.85 -2.61 -2.71
C ALA A 272 -11.76 -3.50 -1.87
N LYS A 273 -11.25 -4.67 -1.47
CA LYS A 273 -12.05 -5.69 -0.78
C LYS A 273 -11.34 -6.18 0.47
N ALA A 274 -12.08 -6.25 1.57
CA ALA A 274 -11.67 -7.02 2.73
C ALA A 274 -11.61 -8.51 2.35
N VAL A 275 -10.59 -9.21 2.84
CA VAL A 275 -10.41 -10.65 2.61
C VAL A 275 -10.69 -11.42 3.90
N PHE A 276 -9.97 -11.09 4.97
CA PHE A 276 -10.18 -11.65 6.31
C PHE A 276 -9.56 -10.73 7.35
N ASP A 277 -9.93 -10.91 8.62
CA ASP A 277 -9.24 -10.31 9.75
C ASP A 277 -8.56 -11.42 10.57
N GLY A 278 -7.51 -11.06 11.30
CA GLY A 278 -6.75 -12.03 12.08
C GLY A 278 -6.01 -11.42 13.26
N VAL A 279 -5.39 -12.31 14.05
CA VAL A 279 -4.55 -11.94 15.19
C VAL A 279 -3.20 -12.62 15.02
N LEU A 280 -2.12 -11.82 15.04
CA LEU A 280 -0.75 -12.35 15.05
C LEU A 280 -0.47 -13.04 16.39
N SER A 281 0.11 -14.23 16.31
CA SER A 281 0.64 -14.93 17.47
C SER A 281 1.80 -14.15 18.10
N PRO A 282 2.08 -14.33 19.41
CA PRO A 282 3.22 -13.69 20.06
C PRO A 282 4.56 -13.98 19.36
N ASP A 283 4.75 -15.20 18.86
CA ASP A 283 5.98 -15.61 18.16
C ASP A 283 6.21 -14.82 16.87
N LEU A 284 5.13 -14.45 16.17
CA LEU A 284 5.18 -13.59 14.99
C LEU A 284 5.29 -12.10 15.36
N MET A 285 5.24 -11.73 16.63
CA MET A 285 5.41 -10.34 17.09
C MET A 285 6.79 -10.07 17.69
N SER A 286 7.48 -11.09 18.19
CA SER A 286 8.84 -10.95 18.71
C SER A 286 9.83 -10.85 17.57
N ALA A 287 10.53 -9.71 17.46
CA ALA A 287 11.68 -9.53 16.57
C ALA A 287 12.81 -10.57 16.82
N ASP A 288 12.79 -11.25 17.97
CA ASP A 288 13.70 -12.35 18.32
C ASP A 288 13.45 -13.67 17.58
N ALA A 289 12.35 -13.79 16.82
CA ALA A 289 12.03 -15.04 16.12
C ALA A 289 13.02 -15.38 14.98
N ALA A 290 13.92 -14.46 14.61
CA ALA A 290 14.95 -14.68 13.60
C ALA A 290 16.31 -15.14 14.16
N ILE A 291 16.50 -15.27 15.48
CA ILE A 291 17.80 -15.67 16.06
C ILE A 291 17.61 -16.72 17.17
N THR A 292 17.52 -18.00 16.79
CA THR A 292 17.84 -19.10 17.72
C THR A 292 19.07 -19.86 17.24
N SER A 293 20.24 -19.36 17.63
CA SER A 293 21.42 -20.17 17.98
C SER A 293 21.96 -19.67 19.32
N PRO A 294 22.46 -20.56 20.20
CA PRO A 294 22.37 -20.34 21.64
C PRO A 294 23.51 -19.50 22.23
N ALA A 295 23.10 -18.71 23.22
CA ALA A 295 23.87 -18.19 24.35
C ALA A 295 24.99 -17.16 24.06
N THR A 296 24.84 -15.97 24.63
CA THR A 296 25.51 -15.59 25.90
C THR A 296 25.08 -14.18 26.30
N VAL A 297 24.64 -14.03 27.54
CA VAL A 297 24.36 -12.74 28.20
C VAL A 297 25.40 -12.58 29.30
N GLU A 298 26.00 -11.40 29.44
CA GLU A 298 26.37 -10.79 30.72
C GLU A 298 26.64 -9.27 30.55
N PRO A 299 26.50 -8.44 31.60
CA PRO A 299 25.66 -7.22 31.54
C PRO A 299 26.37 -5.94 32.06
N ILE A 300 25.57 -4.86 32.32
CA ILE A 300 25.76 -3.76 33.32
C ILE A 300 26.47 -2.48 32.77
N HIS A 301 26.06 -1.20 32.97
CA HIS A 301 24.92 -0.48 33.59
C HIS A 301 24.87 0.98 33.02
N PRO A 302 23.77 1.73 33.25
CA PRO A 302 23.53 3.09 32.74
C PRO A 302 23.92 4.21 33.71
N GLN A 303 23.95 5.46 33.21
CA GLN A 303 23.82 6.68 34.01
C GLN A 303 22.61 7.52 33.58
N SER A 304 22.03 8.13 34.60
CA SER A 304 20.75 8.82 34.79
C SER A 304 20.50 10.12 34.02
N SER A 305 19.22 10.42 33.74
CA SER A 305 18.53 11.61 34.30
C SER A 305 17.03 11.64 33.96
N GLU A 306 16.21 11.70 35.01
CA GLU A 306 14.80 12.15 35.08
C GLU A 306 13.82 11.58 34.02
N ALA A 307 13.21 10.43 34.30
CA ALA A 307 12.35 9.72 33.34
C ALA A 307 11.00 9.29 33.94
N SER A 308 9.99 9.26 33.06
CA SER A 308 8.68 8.65 33.26
C SER A 308 8.77 7.28 33.92
N PHE A 309 7.80 6.95 34.77
CA PHE A 309 7.61 5.63 35.37
C PHE A 309 7.82 4.50 34.34
N ASP A 310 8.87 3.69 34.53
CA ASP A 310 9.18 2.53 33.70
C ASP A 310 9.27 1.28 34.57
N CYS A 311 8.26 0.44 34.39
CA CYS A 311 8.07 -0.81 35.11
C CYS A 311 9.22 -1.81 34.91
N ALA A 312 10.00 -1.67 33.84
CA ALA A 312 11.15 -2.52 33.55
C ALA A 312 12.38 -2.17 34.41
N SER A 313 12.49 -0.93 34.89
CA SER A 313 13.61 -0.47 35.73
C SER A 313 13.25 -0.28 37.21
N ASP A 314 11.99 -0.01 37.53
CA ASP A 314 11.55 0.36 38.89
C ASP A 314 11.08 -0.83 39.77
N CYS A 315 11.05 -2.06 39.22
CA CYS A 315 10.59 -3.27 39.91
C CYS A 315 11.69 -4.34 40.01
N VAL A 316 11.80 -5.02 41.15
CA VAL A 316 12.88 -6.00 41.41
C VAL A 316 12.74 -7.28 40.55
N ASP A 317 11.52 -7.63 40.11
CA ASP A 317 11.23 -8.87 39.37
C ASP A 317 10.31 -8.65 38.14
N THR A 318 10.43 -7.49 37.47
CA THR A 318 9.55 -7.04 36.35
C THR A 318 8.09 -6.76 36.75
N CYS A 319 7.29 -6.22 35.81
CA CYS A 319 5.92 -5.69 36.00
C CYS A 319 4.85 -6.76 36.33
N ARG A 320 5.24 -7.93 36.85
CA ARG A 320 4.36 -9.07 37.19
C ARG A 320 4.09 -9.20 38.69
N GLN A 321 4.86 -8.53 39.55
CA GLN A 321 4.69 -8.54 41.02
C GLN A 321 4.71 -7.10 41.55
N PRO A 322 3.55 -6.40 41.60
CA PRO A 322 3.46 -5.00 42.00
C PRO A 322 4.01 -4.75 43.41
N ASP A 323 3.83 -5.72 44.32
CA ASP A 323 4.29 -5.66 45.71
C ASP A 323 5.83 -5.57 45.86
N ASN A 324 6.57 -5.89 44.78
CA ASN A 324 8.04 -5.82 44.74
C ASN A 324 8.54 -4.54 44.02
N CYS A 325 7.67 -3.57 43.76
CA CYS A 325 8.05 -2.26 43.23
C CYS A 325 8.70 -1.41 44.33
N LEU A 326 9.78 -0.70 43.98
CA LEU A 326 10.59 0.08 44.91
C LEU A 326 9.93 1.40 45.37
N ARG A 327 8.77 1.78 44.79
CA ARG A 327 8.07 3.04 45.08
C ARG A 327 6.59 2.81 45.42
N ASP A 328 6.18 3.23 46.61
CA ASP A 328 4.79 3.10 47.10
C ASP A 328 3.75 3.75 46.16
N GLU A 329 4.09 4.88 45.53
CA GLU A 329 3.21 5.58 44.57
C GLU A 329 2.95 4.77 43.28
N ALA A 330 3.92 3.96 42.86
CA ALA A 330 3.79 3.08 41.70
C ALA A 330 2.96 1.83 42.03
N GLN A 331 3.12 1.30 43.24
CA GLN A 331 2.29 0.19 43.75
C GLN A 331 0.81 0.58 43.73
N GLN A 332 0.48 1.78 44.23
CA GLN A 332 -0.91 2.24 44.31
C GLN A 332 -1.58 2.36 42.93
N LYS A 333 -0.89 2.93 41.93
CA LYS A 333 -1.45 3.09 40.58
C LYS A 333 -1.71 1.76 39.88
N VAL A 334 -0.80 0.80 40.03
CA VAL A 334 -0.96 -0.54 39.44
C VAL A 334 -2.08 -1.29 40.13
N MET A 335 -2.19 -1.20 41.45
CA MET A 335 -3.27 -1.83 42.21
C MET A 335 -4.64 -1.22 41.88
N ASP A 336 -4.74 0.10 41.75
CA ASP A 336 -5.99 0.76 41.34
C ASP A 336 -6.41 0.35 39.91
N PHE A 337 -5.46 0.16 39.01
CA PHE A 337 -5.73 -0.31 37.65
C PHE A 337 -6.19 -1.77 37.61
N LEU A 338 -5.50 -2.66 38.35
CA LEU A 338 -5.80 -4.09 38.42
C LEU A 338 -7.10 -4.39 39.17
N GLN A 339 -7.44 -3.60 40.19
CA GLN A 339 -8.69 -3.76 40.95
C GLN A 339 -9.93 -3.33 40.15
N ASN A 340 -9.77 -2.40 39.20
CA ASN A 340 -10.87 -1.84 38.44
C ASN A 340 -11.02 -2.40 37.02
N THR A 341 -10.10 -3.25 36.57
CA THR A 341 -10.11 -3.77 35.20
C THR A 341 -9.92 -5.29 35.22
N SER A 342 -10.98 -6.04 34.95
CA SER A 342 -10.87 -7.50 34.87
C SER A 342 -10.07 -7.91 33.62
N LEU A 343 -9.29 -8.99 33.72
CA LEU A 343 -8.53 -9.55 32.59
C LEU A 343 -9.48 -9.90 31.41
N ASP A 344 -10.68 -10.40 31.74
CA ASP A 344 -11.75 -10.67 30.77
C ASP A 344 -12.29 -9.38 30.13
N SER A 345 -12.37 -8.27 30.86
CA SER A 345 -12.79 -6.97 30.28
C SER A 345 -11.78 -6.43 29.28
N MET A 346 -10.47 -6.61 29.53
CA MET A 346 -9.42 -6.20 28.58
C MET A 346 -9.40 -7.10 27.33
N LEU A 347 -9.57 -8.41 27.52
CA LEU A 347 -9.66 -9.36 26.41
C LEU A 347 -10.96 -9.18 25.60
N ASN A 348 -12.08 -8.86 26.25
CA ASN A 348 -13.36 -8.58 25.60
C ASN A 348 -13.32 -7.26 24.82
N LEU A 349 -12.72 -6.18 25.32
CA LEU A 349 -12.58 -4.93 24.56
C LEU A 349 -11.79 -5.12 23.25
N ALA A 350 -10.73 -5.94 23.29
CA ALA A 350 -9.97 -6.27 22.09
C ALA A 350 -10.78 -7.20 21.15
N SER A 351 -11.44 -8.21 21.68
CA SER A 351 -12.19 -9.21 20.88
C SER A 351 -13.47 -8.64 20.27
N GLU A 352 -14.20 -7.79 21.01
CA GLU A 352 -15.42 -7.12 20.57
C GLU A 352 -15.14 -6.21 19.37
N SER A 353 -13.98 -5.55 19.30
CA SER A 353 -13.61 -4.71 18.16
C SER A 353 -13.49 -5.49 16.84
N LEU A 354 -12.97 -6.73 16.89
CA LEU A 354 -12.84 -7.60 15.72
C LEU A 354 -14.21 -8.14 15.27
N GLU A 355 -14.99 -8.63 16.22
CA GLU A 355 -16.32 -9.20 15.95
C GLU A 355 -17.29 -8.13 15.44
N GLN A 356 -17.27 -6.93 16.04
CA GLN A 356 -18.08 -5.79 15.58
C GLN A 356 -17.72 -5.37 14.16
N ARG A 357 -16.44 -5.24 13.81
CA ARG A 357 -16.02 -4.91 12.43
C ARG A 357 -16.44 -5.98 11.43
N THR A 358 -16.23 -7.25 11.77
CA THR A 358 -16.62 -8.38 10.92
C THR A 358 -18.13 -8.38 10.68
N ARG A 359 -18.91 -8.18 11.74
CA ARG A 359 -20.38 -8.14 11.69
C ARG A 359 -20.91 -6.94 10.93
N ALA A 360 -20.33 -5.76 11.13
CA ALA A 360 -20.71 -4.54 10.41
C ALA A 360 -20.56 -4.70 8.88
N ARG A 361 -19.51 -5.42 8.42
CA ARG A 361 -19.35 -5.75 7.00
C ARG A 361 -20.49 -6.63 6.47
N PHE A 362 -20.84 -7.71 7.19
CA PHE A 362 -21.94 -8.60 6.79
C PHE A 362 -23.29 -7.88 6.72
N GLU A 363 -23.59 -7.00 7.68
CA GLU A 363 -24.84 -6.24 7.70
C GLU A 363 -24.94 -5.20 6.57
N ARG A 364 -23.79 -4.76 6.03
CA ARG A 364 -23.71 -3.78 4.95
C ARG A 364 -23.90 -4.40 3.56
N ASP A 365 -23.32 -5.58 3.32
CA ASP A 365 -23.50 -6.33 2.06
C ASP A 365 -24.92 -6.95 1.92
N SER A 366 -25.70 -6.93 3.01
CA SER A 366 -27.07 -7.45 3.06
C SER A 366 -28.15 -6.40 2.73
N ARG A 367 -27.77 -5.14 2.46
CA ARG A 367 -28.66 -4.01 2.11
C ARG A 367 -28.38 -3.56 0.69
#